data_AF-R9IKC9-F1
#
_entry.id   AF-R9IKC9-F1
#
_cell.length_a   1.000
_cell.length_b   1.000
_cell.length_c   1.000
_cell.angle_alpha   90.00
_cell.angle_beta   90.00
_cell.angle_gamma   90.00
#
_symmetry.space_group_name_H-M   'P 1'
#
loop_
_entity.id
_entity.type
_entity.pdbx_description
1 polymer ?
#
loop_
_entity_poly.entity_id
_entity_poly.type
_entity_poly.pdbx_seq_one_letter_code
_entity_poly.pdbx_strand_id
1 'polypeptide(L)'
;MQEQHKSGIEKLRNSYQKEIDAAIRRAEAAERQSEEKDAVIGRQRKQIDLLDRKANPQRYSLSSGAELVRISVSNYRNPSLHIWTRVGEKLFEDTKFHIDYDVAQRHFNGQITDEEFVNAVFEPQEQVSVRQAELLEVTFTLAAGGQAEVHVGTGSGSSSSDLMWGEKKHDNNMTSFKRKR
;
A
#
# COMPACT_ATOMS: atom_id res chain seq x y z
N MET A 1 20.68 59.53 -45.70
CA MET A 1 21.28 58.20 -45.45
C MET A 1 21.22 57.84 -43.97
N GLN A 2 21.85 58.58 -43.05
CA GLN A 2 21.88 58.24 -41.60
C GLN A 2 20.51 58.05 -40.91
N GLU A 3 19.50 58.86 -41.22
CA GLU A 3 18.18 58.78 -40.54
C GLU A 3 17.36 57.54 -40.95
N GLN A 4 17.48 57.08 -42.19
CA GLN A 4 16.78 55.87 -42.63
C GLN A 4 17.35 54.62 -41.97
N HIS A 5 18.66 54.59 -41.72
CA HIS A 5 19.31 53.50 -40.99
C HIS A 5 18.87 53.45 -39.52
N LYS A 6 18.74 54.61 -38.85
CA LYS A 6 18.18 54.69 -37.48
C LYS A 6 16.74 54.17 -37.42
N SER A 7 15.88 54.62 -38.35
CA SER A 7 14.48 54.17 -38.42
C SER A 7 14.34 52.66 -38.66
N GLY A 8 15.21 52.08 -39.50
CA GLY A 8 15.23 50.63 -39.74
C GLY A 8 15.59 49.83 -38.49
N ILE A 9 16.58 50.30 -37.73
CA ILE A 9 17.01 49.66 -36.47
C ILE A 9 15.91 49.73 -35.41
N GLU A 10 15.22 50.87 -35.26
CA GLU A 10 14.12 51.01 -34.31
C GLU A 10 12.93 50.10 -34.65
N LYS A 11 12.58 49.97 -35.94
CA LYS A 11 11.52 49.05 -36.38
C LYS A 11 11.86 47.59 -36.06
N LEU A 12 13.10 47.17 -36.32
CA LEU A 12 13.60 45.83 -35.98
C LEU A 12 13.58 45.58 -34.47
N ARG A 13 14.03 46.56 -33.67
CA ARG A 13 13.98 46.45 -32.20
C ARG A 13 12.54 46.30 -31.71
N ASN A 14 11.61 47.07 -32.26
CA ASN A 14 10.20 47.01 -31.90
C ASN A 14 9.53 45.69 -32.34
N SER A 15 9.92 45.11 -33.48
CA SER A 15 9.43 43.78 -33.88
C SER A 15 9.98 42.68 -32.97
N TYR A 16 11.27 42.69 -32.65
CA TYR A 16 11.86 41.70 -31.75
C TYR A 16 11.29 41.80 -30.33
N GLN A 17 11.06 43.01 -29.81
CA GLN A 17 10.42 43.17 -28.50
C GLN A 17 9.03 42.53 -28.47
N LYS A 18 8.22 42.70 -29.52
CA LYS A 18 6.90 42.06 -29.61
C LYS A 18 6.97 40.54 -29.64
N GLU A 19 7.94 39.98 -30.35
CA GLU A 19 8.15 38.52 -30.41
C GLU A 19 8.59 37.95 -29.07
N ILE A 20 9.50 38.65 -28.37
CA ILE A 20 9.96 38.29 -27.03
C ILE A 20 8.78 38.34 -26.04
N ASP A 21 8.00 39.42 -26.04
CA ASP A 21 6.84 39.55 -25.15
C ASP A 21 5.79 38.45 -25.41
N ALA A 22 5.57 38.09 -26.69
CA ALA A 22 4.68 37.00 -27.05
C ALA A 22 5.22 35.62 -26.62
N ALA A 23 6.54 35.41 -26.70
CA ALA A 23 7.19 34.20 -26.22
C ALA A 23 7.10 34.08 -24.70
N ILE A 24 7.32 35.17 -23.96
CA ILE A 24 7.19 35.22 -22.50
C ILE A 24 5.77 34.86 -22.08
N ARG A 25 4.75 35.50 -22.67
CA ARG A 25 3.34 35.18 -22.34
C ARG A 25 2.98 33.72 -22.60
N ARG A 26 3.54 33.12 -23.67
CA ARG A 26 3.35 31.69 -23.96
C ARG A 26 4.03 30.81 -22.92
N ALA A 27 5.25 31.16 -22.50
CA ALA A 27 5.98 30.44 -21.46
C ALA A 27 5.24 30.51 -20.11
N GLU A 28 4.81 31.69 -19.68
CA GLU A 28 4.04 31.88 -18.44
C GLU A 28 2.72 31.08 -18.46
N ALA A 29 2.02 31.04 -19.60
CA ALA A 29 0.81 30.25 -19.73
C ALA A 29 1.09 28.73 -19.64
N ALA A 30 2.19 28.27 -20.25
CA ALA A 30 2.61 26.88 -20.17
C ALA A 30 3.03 26.48 -18.75
N GLU A 31 3.71 27.37 -18.02
CA GLU A 31 4.10 27.16 -16.62
C GLU A 31 2.86 26.98 -15.73
N ARG A 32 1.89 27.89 -15.80
CA ARG A 32 0.63 27.76 -15.05
C ARG A 32 -0.11 26.45 -15.36
N GLN A 33 -0.12 26.02 -16.63
CA GLN A 33 -0.72 24.74 -17.01
C GLN A 33 0.07 23.54 -16.47
N SER A 34 1.40 23.65 -16.38
CA SER A 34 2.24 22.61 -15.78
C SER A 34 1.94 22.46 -14.30
N GLU A 35 1.92 23.57 -13.56
CA GLU A 35 1.61 23.59 -12.12
C GLU A 35 0.22 23.01 -11.84
N GLU A 36 -0.79 23.34 -12.65
CA GLU A 36 -2.13 22.78 -12.51
C GLU A 36 -2.14 21.26 -12.71
N LYS A 37 -1.41 20.76 -13.72
CA LYS A 37 -1.28 19.32 -13.98
C LYS A 37 -0.53 18.63 -12.85
N ASP A 38 0.54 19.22 -12.33
CA ASP A 38 1.28 18.67 -11.20
C ASP A 38 0.40 18.57 -9.94
N ALA A 39 -0.45 19.57 -9.71
CA ALA A 39 -1.44 19.54 -8.64
C ALA A 39 -2.48 18.41 -8.84
N VAL A 40 -2.95 18.20 -10.07
CA VAL A 40 -3.86 17.07 -10.41
C VAL A 40 -3.17 15.73 -10.17
N ILE A 41 -1.94 15.56 -10.66
CA ILE A 41 -1.13 14.35 -10.48
C ILE A 41 -0.93 14.07 -8.99
N GLY A 42 -0.62 15.10 -8.20
CA GLY A 42 -0.49 14.97 -6.75
C GLY A 42 -1.77 14.50 -6.07
N ARG A 43 -2.94 15.00 -6.50
CA ARG A 43 -4.25 14.53 -5.98
C ARG A 43 -4.53 13.08 -6.39
N GLN A 44 -4.27 12.72 -7.64
CA GLN A 44 -4.48 11.38 -8.16
C GLN A 44 -3.58 10.35 -7.48
N ARG A 45 -2.29 10.66 -7.26
CA ARG A 45 -1.36 9.80 -6.52
C ARG A 45 -1.89 9.49 -5.11
N LYS A 46 -2.32 10.50 -4.36
CA LYS A 46 -2.93 10.30 -3.03
C LYS A 46 -4.17 9.40 -3.08
N GLN A 47 -5.00 9.55 -4.11
CA GLN A 47 -6.18 8.70 -4.28
C GLN A 47 -5.79 7.24 -4.60
N ILE A 48 -4.76 7.03 -5.44
CA ILE A 48 -4.22 5.70 -5.74
C ILE A 48 -3.70 5.05 -4.45
N ASP A 49 -2.93 5.77 -3.63
CA ASP A 49 -2.40 5.24 -2.37
C ASP A 49 -3.53 4.83 -1.39
N LEU A 50 -4.60 5.64 -1.32
CA LEU A 50 -5.77 5.32 -0.49
C LEU A 50 -6.53 4.09 -1.02
N LEU A 51 -6.62 3.93 -2.34
CA LEU A 51 -7.26 2.76 -2.94
C LEU A 51 -6.41 1.50 -2.76
N ASP A 52 -5.08 1.60 -2.88
CA ASP A 52 -4.17 0.47 -2.65
C ASP A 52 -4.27 -0.04 -1.21
N ARG A 53 -4.30 0.87 -0.22
CA ARG A 53 -4.53 0.50 1.19
C ARG A 53 -5.84 -0.22 1.44
N LYS A 54 -6.91 0.16 0.74
CA LYS A 54 -8.23 -0.48 0.87
C LYS A 54 -8.29 -1.84 0.16
N ALA A 55 -7.67 -1.93 -1.00
CA ALA A 55 -7.65 -3.16 -1.79
C ALA A 55 -6.71 -4.21 -1.18
N ASN A 56 -5.61 -3.76 -0.57
CA ASN A 56 -4.53 -4.61 -0.07
C ASN A 56 -4.17 -4.29 1.39
N PRO A 57 -5.11 -4.40 2.35
CA PRO A 57 -4.85 -4.03 3.74
C PRO A 57 -3.69 -4.81 4.37
N GLN A 58 -3.52 -6.08 3.99
CA GLN A 58 -2.43 -6.94 4.45
C GLN A 58 -1.02 -6.40 4.13
N ARG A 59 -0.88 -5.52 3.12
CA ARG A 59 0.41 -4.89 2.81
C ARG A 59 0.78 -3.80 3.82
N TYR A 60 -0.19 -3.27 4.55
CA TYR A 60 -0.05 -2.16 5.49
C TYR A 60 -0.32 -2.61 6.92
N SER A 61 -0.01 -3.87 7.22
CA SER A 61 -0.21 -4.46 8.55
C SER A 61 0.97 -5.35 8.87
N LEU A 62 1.45 -5.28 10.12
CA LEU A 62 2.45 -6.21 10.60
C LEU A 62 1.83 -7.60 10.78
N SER A 63 2.59 -8.65 10.49
CA SER A 63 2.14 -10.04 10.67
C SER A 63 1.81 -10.37 12.12
N SER A 64 2.42 -9.66 13.07
CA SER A 64 2.08 -9.72 14.50
C SER A 64 0.72 -9.10 14.84
N GLY A 65 0.18 -8.22 13.99
CA GLY A 65 -1.01 -7.41 14.29
C GLY A 65 -0.71 -6.13 15.08
N ALA A 66 0.56 -5.85 15.42
CA ALA A 66 0.94 -4.59 16.04
C ALA A 66 0.94 -3.41 15.05
N GLU A 67 0.83 -2.19 15.57
CA GLU A 67 0.99 -0.97 14.79
C GLU A 67 2.49 -0.71 14.57
N LEU A 68 2.91 -0.54 13.32
CA LEU A 68 4.25 -0.06 12.99
C LEU A 68 4.31 1.45 13.20
N VAL A 69 5.08 1.91 14.18
CA VAL A 69 5.19 3.34 14.51
C VAL A 69 6.19 4.03 13.60
N ARG A 70 7.34 3.39 13.36
CA ARG A 70 8.39 3.85 12.45
C ARG A 70 9.42 2.76 12.22
N ILE A 71 10.26 2.95 11.20
CA ILE A 71 11.45 2.14 10.94
C ILE A 71 12.69 3.02 10.80
N SER A 72 13.86 2.41 10.96
CA SER A 72 15.15 3.00 10.60
C SER A 72 16.02 1.94 9.95
N VAL A 73 16.48 2.22 8.73
CA VAL A 73 17.39 1.35 8.00
C VAL A 73 18.77 1.99 8.01
N SER A 74 19.72 1.35 8.69
CA SER A 74 21.09 1.84 8.76
C SER A 74 21.98 1.08 7.77
N ASN A 75 22.85 1.82 7.07
CA ASN A 75 23.93 1.31 6.20
C ASN A 75 23.49 0.51 4.95
N TYR A 76 23.72 1.06 3.77
CA TYR A 76 23.35 0.43 2.50
C TYR A 76 24.09 -0.89 2.20
N ARG A 77 25.36 -1.04 2.62
CA ARG A 77 26.18 -2.23 2.30
C ARG A 77 26.00 -3.39 3.26
N ASN A 78 25.59 -3.10 4.49
CA ASN A 78 25.29 -4.11 5.50
C ASN A 78 24.07 -3.62 6.28
N PRO A 79 22.87 -3.75 5.67
CA PRO A 79 21.70 -3.12 6.23
C PRO A 79 21.31 -3.75 7.57
N SER A 80 20.91 -2.88 8.50
CA SER A 80 20.22 -3.27 9.72
C SER A 80 18.90 -2.53 9.81
N LEU A 81 17.86 -3.25 10.22
CA LEU A 81 16.52 -2.70 10.35
C LEU A 81 16.18 -2.58 11.83
N HIS A 82 15.92 -1.36 12.27
CA HIS A 82 15.37 -1.05 13.58
C HIS A 82 13.89 -0.71 13.43
N ILE A 83 13.05 -1.31 14.27
CA ILE A 83 11.60 -1.13 14.23
C ILE A 83 11.08 -0.61 15.57
N TRP A 84 10.01 0.16 15.51
CA TRP A 84 9.24 0.57 16.67
C TRP A 84 7.81 0.12 16.48
N THR A 85 7.31 -0.73 17.35
CA THR A 85 5.95 -1.28 17.27
C THR A 85 5.13 -0.94 18.50
N ARG A 86 3.81 -0.83 18.33
CA ARG A 86 2.88 -0.49 19.40
C ARG A 86 1.70 -1.45 19.45
N VAL A 87 1.31 -1.81 20.67
CA VAL A 87 0.02 -2.44 20.99
C VAL A 87 -0.59 -1.71 22.17
N GLY A 88 -1.73 -1.05 21.97
CA GLY A 88 -2.32 -0.15 22.97
C GLY A 88 -1.35 0.97 23.34
N GLU A 89 -1.06 1.15 24.63
CA GLU A 89 -0.10 2.17 25.11
C GLU A 89 1.35 1.66 25.18
N LYS A 90 1.60 0.38 24.88
CA LYS A 90 2.93 -0.22 25.02
C LYS A 90 3.71 -0.10 23.71
N LEU A 91 4.87 0.55 23.76
CA LEU A 91 5.87 0.60 22.70
C LEU A 91 6.90 -0.52 22.90
N PHE A 92 7.39 -1.06 21.79
CA PHE A 92 8.48 -2.02 21.73
C PHE A 92 9.43 -1.65 20.59
N GLU A 93 10.69 -1.98 20.78
CA GLU A 93 11.77 -1.67 19.85
C GLU A 93 12.57 -2.95 19.63
N ASP A 94 12.91 -3.23 18.38
CA ASP A 94 13.80 -4.34 18.04
C ASP A 94 14.70 -3.99 16.86
N THR A 95 15.84 -4.66 16.78
CA THR A 95 16.82 -4.46 15.71
C THR A 95 17.30 -5.79 15.15
N LYS A 96 17.21 -5.94 13.83
CA LYS A 96 17.81 -7.05 13.10
C LYS A 96 19.01 -6.56 12.29
N PHE A 97 20.13 -7.23 12.48
CA PHE A 97 21.38 -6.94 11.78
C PHE A 97 21.57 -7.91 10.61
N HIS A 98 22.40 -7.53 9.64
CA HIS A 98 22.75 -8.37 8.49
C HIS A 98 21.51 -8.85 7.72
N ILE A 99 20.59 -7.93 7.46
CA ILE A 99 19.37 -8.26 6.73
C ILE A 99 19.69 -8.46 5.25
N ASP A 100 18.81 -9.17 4.55
CA ASP A 100 18.96 -9.43 3.12
C ASP A 100 18.99 -8.11 2.33
N TYR A 101 20.07 -7.95 1.55
CA TYR A 101 20.31 -6.75 0.76
C TYR A 101 19.28 -6.56 -0.36
N ASP A 102 18.81 -7.62 -1.00
CA ASP A 102 17.80 -7.54 -2.06
C ASP A 102 16.45 -7.11 -1.49
N VAL A 103 16.11 -7.60 -0.30
CA VAL A 103 14.90 -7.16 0.43
C VAL A 103 15.00 -5.66 0.76
N ALA A 104 16.12 -5.22 1.32
CA ALA A 104 16.35 -3.80 1.63
C ALA A 104 16.33 -2.93 0.37
N GLN A 105 16.92 -3.40 -0.73
CA GLN A 105 16.95 -2.66 -1.99
C GLN A 105 15.55 -2.48 -2.60
N ARG A 106 14.68 -3.49 -2.49
CA ARG A 106 13.27 -3.37 -2.91
C ARG A 106 12.54 -2.29 -2.10
N HIS A 107 12.81 -2.20 -0.80
CA HIS A 107 12.26 -1.14 0.05
C HIS A 107 12.79 0.25 -0.36
N PHE A 108 14.10 0.40 -0.54
CA PHE A 108 14.70 1.66 -0.97
C PHE A 108 14.21 2.15 -2.33
N ASN A 109 13.86 1.23 -3.23
CA ASN A 109 13.27 1.53 -4.53
C ASN A 109 11.76 1.82 -4.47
N GLY A 110 11.14 1.78 -3.28
CA GLY A 110 9.70 2.00 -3.10
C GLY A 110 8.83 0.87 -3.67
N GLN A 111 9.38 -0.33 -3.84
CA GLN A 111 8.66 -1.48 -4.42
C GLN A 111 7.83 -2.23 -3.37
N ILE A 112 8.24 -2.15 -2.10
CA ILE A 112 7.53 -2.72 -0.95
C ILE A 112 7.31 -1.63 0.10
N THR A 113 6.24 -1.76 0.85
CA THR A 113 5.91 -0.88 1.99
C THR A 113 6.83 -1.12 3.18
N ASP A 114 6.76 -0.24 4.18
CA ASP A 114 7.49 -0.41 5.44
C ASP A 114 7.05 -1.69 6.16
N GLU A 115 5.75 -1.98 6.19
CA GLU A 115 5.21 -3.18 6.83
C GLU A 115 5.61 -4.46 6.08
N GLU A 116 5.53 -4.47 4.75
CA GLU A 116 6.02 -5.60 3.94
C GLU A 116 7.52 -5.83 4.16
N PHE A 117 8.29 -4.76 4.29
CA PHE A 117 9.71 -4.87 4.57
C PHE A 117 9.99 -5.45 5.95
N VAL A 118 9.29 -4.97 6.98
CA VAL A 118 9.39 -5.53 8.34
C VAL A 118 8.96 -6.99 8.36
N ASN A 119 7.86 -7.34 7.71
CA ASN A 119 7.36 -8.72 7.65
C ASN A 119 8.27 -9.68 6.87
N ALA A 120 9.09 -9.16 5.94
CA ALA A 120 10.09 -9.95 5.25
C ALA A 120 11.36 -10.19 6.10
N VAL A 121 11.63 -9.31 7.07
CA VAL A 121 12.85 -9.35 7.89
C VAL A 121 12.61 -10.00 9.25
N PHE A 122 11.48 -9.72 9.90
CA PHE A 122 11.14 -10.18 11.25
C PHE A 122 10.03 -11.22 11.22
N GLU A 123 10.21 -12.29 12.01
CA GLU A 123 9.12 -13.21 12.31
C GLU A 123 8.03 -12.50 13.14
N PRO A 124 6.76 -12.92 13.07
CA PRO A 124 5.67 -12.26 13.79
C PRO A 124 5.94 -12.08 15.29
N GLN A 125 6.53 -13.09 15.95
CA GLN A 125 6.88 -13.03 17.37
C GLN A 125 8.06 -12.10 17.69
N GLU A 126 8.92 -11.78 16.72
CA GLU A 126 10.03 -10.82 16.90
C GLU A 126 9.56 -9.37 16.78
N GLN A 127 8.40 -9.14 16.14
CA GLN A 127 7.86 -7.79 15.94
C GLN A 127 7.25 -7.19 17.21
N VAL A 128 7.03 -8.00 18.25
CA VAL A 128 6.34 -7.60 19.47
C VAL A 128 7.05 -8.16 20.71
N SER A 129 6.97 -7.42 21.81
CA SER A 129 7.33 -7.98 23.12
C SER A 129 6.31 -9.03 23.57
N VAL A 130 6.72 -9.91 24.49
CA VAL A 130 5.83 -10.90 25.15
C VAL A 130 4.56 -10.25 25.69
N ARG A 131 4.70 -9.11 26.38
CA ARG A 131 3.55 -8.37 26.94
C ARG A 131 2.62 -7.76 25.89
N GLN A 132 3.11 -7.49 24.69
CA GLN A 132 2.29 -7.00 23.58
C GLN A 132 1.61 -8.18 22.88
N ALA A 133 2.30 -9.31 22.73
CA ALA A 133 1.70 -10.54 22.20
C ALA A 133 0.52 -11.01 23.07
N GLU A 134 0.67 -11.00 24.40
CA GLU A 134 -0.43 -11.30 25.34
C GLU A 134 -1.63 -10.35 25.15
N LEU A 135 -1.37 -9.04 24.96
CA LEU A 135 -2.44 -8.06 24.73
C LEU A 135 -3.15 -8.30 23.40
N LEU A 136 -2.40 -8.63 22.34
CA LEU A 136 -2.97 -8.95 21.04
C LEU A 136 -3.81 -10.23 21.10
N GLU A 137 -3.37 -11.26 21.82
CA GLU A 137 -4.11 -12.50 22.01
C GLU A 137 -5.44 -12.27 22.75
N VAL A 138 -5.42 -11.50 23.84
CA VAL A 138 -6.64 -11.13 24.58
C VAL A 138 -7.59 -10.33 23.68
N THR A 139 -7.05 -9.37 22.91
CA THR A 139 -7.84 -8.53 22.01
C THR A 139 -8.47 -9.37 20.89
N PHE A 140 -7.71 -10.30 20.30
CA PHE A 140 -8.20 -11.19 19.27
C PHE A 140 -9.28 -12.13 19.80
N THR A 141 -9.05 -12.71 20.99
CA THR A 141 -10.03 -13.57 21.66
C THR A 141 -11.33 -12.81 21.94
N LEU A 142 -11.24 -11.57 22.43
CA LEU A 142 -12.40 -10.72 22.68
C LEU A 142 -13.15 -10.37 21.38
N ALA A 143 -12.41 -10.00 20.32
CA ALA A 143 -12.99 -9.65 19.01
C ALA A 143 -13.65 -10.85 18.32
N ALA A 144 -13.11 -12.06 18.53
CA ALA A 144 -13.69 -13.31 18.05
C ALA A 144 -14.92 -13.78 18.85
N GLY A 145 -15.37 -13.02 19.85
CA GLY A 145 -16.57 -13.31 20.64
C GLY A 145 -16.31 -13.92 22.02
N GLY A 146 -15.06 -13.91 22.49
CA GLY A 146 -14.62 -14.59 23.71
C GLY A 146 -14.63 -16.11 23.53
N GLN A 147 -13.89 -16.85 24.37
CA GLN A 147 -14.27 -18.25 24.56
C GLN A 147 -15.69 -18.22 25.11
N ALA A 148 -16.66 -18.72 24.34
CA ALA A 148 -17.95 -19.10 24.90
C ALA A 148 -17.63 -20.05 26.05
N GLU A 149 -17.78 -19.57 27.28
CA GLU A 149 -17.84 -20.45 28.43
C GLU A 149 -18.96 -21.43 28.10
N VAL A 150 -18.59 -22.67 27.78
CA VAL A 150 -19.55 -23.71 27.45
C VAL A 150 -20.29 -23.98 28.76
N HIS A 151 -21.33 -23.21 29.02
CA HIS A 151 -22.32 -23.58 30.00
C HIS A 151 -22.99 -24.82 29.42
N VAL A 152 -22.48 -25.99 29.80
CA VAL A 152 -23.05 -27.30 29.46
C VAL A 152 -24.38 -27.41 30.20
N GLY A 153 -25.38 -26.67 29.74
CA GLY A 153 -26.76 -26.92 30.07
C GLY A 153 -27.15 -28.21 29.36
N THR A 154 -27.32 -29.27 30.13
CA THR A 154 -27.88 -30.54 29.66
C THR A 154 -29.30 -30.27 29.12
N GLY A 155 -29.41 -30.05 27.82
CA GLY A 155 -30.66 -29.73 27.14
C GLY A 155 -30.81 -30.54 25.87
N SER A 156 -31.36 -31.74 26.01
CA SER A 156 -31.87 -32.56 24.91
C SER A 156 -32.85 -31.74 24.07
N GLY A 157 -32.58 -31.56 22.79
CA GLY A 157 -33.44 -30.76 21.91
C GLY A 157 -33.00 -30.79 20.46
N SER A 158 -33.48 -31.78 19.74
CA SER A 158 -33.56 -31.85 18.28
C SER A 158 -33.93 -30.50 17.63
N SER A 159 -33.32 -30.14 16.49
CA SER A 159 -34.04 -30.04 15.20
C SER A 159 -33.23 -29.30 14.12
N SER A 160 -33.14 -29.97 12.97
CA SER A 160 -33.12 -29.44 11.59
C SER A 160 -32.15 -28.31 11.21
N SER A 161 -31.07 -28.70 10.52
CA SER A 161 -30.20 -27.81 9.75
C SER A 161 -30.86 -27.48 8.40
N ASP A 162 -31.45 -26.30 8.26
CA ASP A 162 -31.75 -25.71 6.95
C ASP A 162 -30.55 -24.89 6.49
N LEU A 163 -29.60 -25.55 5.83
CA LEU A 163 -28.64 -24.87 4.97
C LEU A 163 -29.15 -24.90 3.54
N MET A 164 -29.61 -23.74 3.07
CA MET A 164 -29.61 -23.42 1.65
C MET A 164 -28.16 -23.44 1.18
N TRP A 165 -27.89 -24.18 0.09
CA TRP A 165 -26.76 -24.08 -0.85
C TRP A 165 -26.27 -25.48 -1.26
N GLY A 166 -27.03 -26.10 -2.17
CA GLY A 166 -26.45 -26.66 -3.39
C GLY A 166 -26.18 -28.16 -3.45
N GLU A 167 -27.13 -28.92 -4.00
CA GLU A 167 -26.80 -30.02 -4.90
C GLU A 167 -27.68 -29.96 -6.16
N LYS A 168 -27.05 -29.56 -7.27
CA LYS A 168 -27.59 -29.65 -8.63
C LYS A 168 -27.59 -31.12 -9.06
N LYS A 169 -28.78 -31.65 -9.38
CA LYS A 169 -28.93 -32.92 -10.08
C LYS A 169 -28.33 -32.83 -11.48
N HIS A 170 -27.44 -33.76 -11.80
CA HIS A 170 -27.02 -34.02 -13.19
C HIS A 170 -27.42 -35.44 -13.55
N ASP A 171 -28.64 -35.59 -14.08
CA ASP A 171 -29.01 -36.71 -14.92
C ASP A 171 -28.49 -36.42 -16.33
N ASN A 172 -27.51 -37.18 -16.80
CA ASN A 172 -27.17 -37.21 -18.23
C ASN A 172 -26.81 -38.65 -18.64
N ASN A 173 -27.86 -39.28 -19.15
CA ASN A 173 -27.89 -40.56 -19.84
C ASN A 173 -26.97 -40.48 -21.08
N MET A 174 -25.90 -41.28 -21.15
CA MET A 174 -25.05 -41.37 -22.33
C MET A 174 -25.03 -42.82 -22.84
N THR A 175 -25.82 -43.02 -23.89
CA THR A 175 -25.81 -44.16 -24.79
C THR A 175 -24.41 -44.42 -25.34
N SER A 176 -23.90 -45.65 -25.21
CA SER A 176 -22.70 -46.10 -25.95
C SER A 176 -23.05 -47.29 -26.85
N PHE A 177 -22.75 -47.09 -28.13
CA PHE A 177 -22.89 -48.08 -29.20
C PHE A 177 -21.54 -48.78 -29.47
N LYS A 178 -21.63 -50.07 -29.86
CA LYS A 178 -20.65 -50.97 -30.53
C LYS A 178 -19.61 -51.64 -29.61
N ARG A 179 -19.24 -52.92 -29.79
CA ARG A 179 -19.03 -53.66 -31.06
C ARG A 179 -19.01 -55.19 -30.86
N LYS A 180 -19.44 -55.89 -31.91
CA LYS A 180 -19.33 -57.33 -32.22
C LYS A 180 -17.99 -57.99 -31.85
N ARG A 181 -18.06 -59.23 -31.36
CA ARG A 181 -17.45 -60.38 -32.02
C ARG A 181 -18.54 -61.41 -32.27
#